data_AF-A0A957RW91-F1
#
_entry.id   AF-A0A957RW91-F1
#
_cell.length_a   1.000
_cell.length_b   1.000
_cell.length_c   1.000
_cell.angle_alpha   90.00
_cell.angle_beta   90.00
_cell.angle_gamma   90.00
#
_symmetry.space_group_name_H-M   'P 1'
#
loop_
_entity.id
_entity.type
_entity.pdbx_description
1 polymer ?
#
loop_
_entity_poly.entity_id
_entity_poly.type
_entity_poly.pdbx_seq_one_letter_code
_entity_poly.pdbx_strand_id
1 'polypeptide(L)'
;SLLVPQAGQYTFSAETGPGANLVLKLDDLLVLDTLLGVTQQNVALAQGVYRFEVSYRNGDAPADLRILWQPAGDESAPVPATALHLPVLANMGLLGDYTEGAVAGGMPLTQRKDLIIGLDTGLPQPFNVHWQGKLGIARAGEYLLGTISDGPNQLTVDGAVVVDSRAGADEEVANAYAEGLIYLDRSWHALDVYYTPQSEAPDFRMLWQPPGSSPAELTSFYLTPVTGDVSLADQSPPPAPPIIDPMLGNDEFALTRAASVWQRGVRIPESGLEPLPLETLWTVGNGCGASEMQFNAPHGLAFDGSGSRLYVADSGNRRVQVIDLDGGFRTTISDPAFAEPVDVASTPDGGLLLLDAVAGPIYRIGADG
;
A
#
# COMPACT_ATOMS: atom_id res chain seq x y z
N SER A 1 9.09 -0.26 7.60
CA SER A 1 7.65 -0.47 7.88
C SER A 1 7.44 -1.83 8.51
N LEU A 2 6.35 -1.99 9.25
CA LEU A 2 5.88 -3.27 9.79
C LEU A 2 4.71 -3.77 8.93
N LEU A 3 4.78 -5.00 8.45
CA LEU A 3 3.67 -5.71 7.83
C LEU A 3 2.96 -6.54 8.89
N VAL A 4 1.70 -6.22 9.13
CA VAL A 4 0.79 -6.98 9.98
C VAL A 4 0.05 -7.99 9.07
N PRO A 5 0.31 -9.30 9.20
CA PRO A 5 -0.20 -10.29 8.25
C PRO A 5 -1.70 -10.56 8.42
N GLN A 6 -2.22 -10.37 9.63
CA GLN A 6 -3.63 -10.62 9.96
C GLN A 6 -4.12 -9.59 10.97
N ALA A 7 -5.39 -9.20 10.84
CA ALA A 7 -6.02 -8.30 11.80
C ALA A 7 -6.16 -8.99 13.17
N GLY A 8 -6.00 -8.24 14.26
CA GLY A 8 -6.18 -8.81 15.60
C GLY A 8 -5.53 -7.99 16.71
N GLN A 9 -5.55 -8.56 17.91
CA GLN A 9 -4.82 -8.02 19.06
C GLN A 9 -3.37 -8.47 19.01
N TYR A 10 -2.45 -7.53 19.16
CA TYR A 10 -1.02 -7.76 19.26
C TYR A 10 -0.50 -7.20 20.57
N THR A 11 0.22 -8.01 21.34
CA THR A 11 0.97 -7.53 22.51
C THR A 11 2.37 -7.18 22.06
N PHE A 12 2.76 -5.91 22.18
CA PHE A 12 4.15 -5.49 22.00
C PHE A 12 4.85 -5.38 23.35
N SER A 13 6.11 -5.76 23.40
CA SER A 13 6.99 -5.50 24.54
C SER A 13 8.43 -5.28 24.08
N ALA A 14 9.26 -4.71 24.94
CA ALA A 14 10.68 -4.52 24.65
C ALA A 14 11.56 -5.02 25.81
N GLU A 15 12.59 -5.76 25.45
CA GLU A 15 13.70 -6.10 26.34
C GLU A 15 14.84 -5.13 26.04
N THR A 16 15.23 -4.35 27.04
CA THR A 16 16.28 -3.33 26.92
C THR A 16 17.31 -3.49 28.02
N GLY A 17 18.54 -3.06 27.75
CA GLY A 17 19.62 -3.06 28.73
C GLY A 17 19.38 -2.09 29.92
N PRO A 18 20.11 -2.28 31.03
CA PRO A 18 20.04 -1.37 32.17
C PRO A 18 20.31 0.09 31.76
N GLY A 19 19.41 0.99 32.16
CA GLY A 19 19.51 2.43 31.86
C GLY A 19 19.23 2.82 30.41
N ALA A 20 18.94 1.86 29.52
CA ALA A 20 18.55 2.15 28.15
C ALA A 20 17.10 2.64 28.08
N ASN A 21 16.77 3.35 27.00
CA ASN A 21 15.39 3.69 26.72
C ASN A 21 14.98 3.45 25.28
N LEU A 22 13.71 3.10 25.11
CA LEU A 22 13.07 2.82 23.84
C LEU A 22 11.73 3.53 23.75
N VAL A 23 11.47 4.11 22.58
CA VAL A 23 10.16 4.55 22.13
C VAL A 23 9.84 3.80 20.84
N LEU A 24 8.70 3.12 20.80
CA LEU A 24 8.15 2.47 19.61
C LEU A 24 6.84 3.14 19.24
N LYS A 25 6.72 3.55 17.98
CA LYS A 25 5.46 4.01 17.38
C LYS A 25 5.08 3.17 16.18
N LEU A 26 3.78 2.91 16.05
CA LEU A 26 3.15 2.35 14.86
C LEU A 26 2.26 3.43 14.23
N ASP A 27 2.61 3.88 13.03
CA ASP A 27 2.14 5.17 12.51
C ASP A 27 2.36 6.27 13.56
N ASP A 28 1.31 6.94 14.01
CA ASP A 28 1.37 7.97 15.06
C ASP A 28 1.01 7.42 16.45
N LEU A 29 0.66 6.14 16.57
CA LEU A 29 0.32 5.50 17.84
C LEU A 29 1.59 5.19 18.64
N LEU A 30 1.70 5.78 19.83
CA LEU A 30 2.71 5.36 20.81
C LEU A 30 2.36 3.96 21.35
N VAL A 31 3.26 3.01 21.12
CA VAL A 31 3.08 1.60 21.53
C VAL A 31 3.97 1.22 22.71
N LEU A 32 5.21 1.73 22.75
CA LEU A 32 6.09 1.53 23.89
C LEU A 32 6.82 2.84 24.18
N ASP A 33 6.98 3.15 25.46
CA ASP A 33 7.86 4.20 25.96
C ASP A 33 8.39 3.77 27.34
N THR A 34 9.63 3.30 27.35
CA THR A 34 10.24 2.77 28.57
C THR A 34 10.56 3.88 29.59
N LEU A 35 10.69 5.15 29.18
CA LEU A 35 10.86 6.27 30.11
C LEU A 35 9.54 6.59 30.83
N LEU A 36 8.41 6.38 30.16
CA LEU A 36 7.08 6.51 30.74
C LEU A 36 6.60 5.24 31.45
N GLY A 37 7.42 4.18 31.49
CA GLY A 37 7.08 2.89 32.09
C GLY A 37 6.14 2.03 31.25
N VAL A 38 5.89 2.39 29.99
CA VAL A 38 5.10 1.61 29.03
C VAL A 38 6.03 0.60 28.35
N THR A 39 6.30 -0.50 29.05
CA THR A 39 7.20 -1.58 28.59
C THR A 39 6.48 -2.72 27.87
N GLN A 40 5.14 -2.76 27.97
CA GLN A 40 4.29 -3.71 27.29
C GLN A 40 2.92 -3.07 27.02
N GLN A 41 2.35 -3.30 25.82
CA GLN A 41 1.04 -2.77 25.44
C GLN A 41 0.31 -3.71 24.48
N ASN A 42 -1.01 -3.86 24.68
CA ASN A 42 -1.89 -4.53 23.74
C ASN A 42 -2.44 -3.50 22.74
N VAL A 43 -2.35 -3.81 21.46
CA VAL A 43 -2.78 -2.94 20.36
C VAL A 43 -3.64 -3.74 19.40
N ALA A 44 -4.82 -3.21 19.04
CA ALA A 44 -5.61 -3.71 17.94
C ALA A 44 -4.99 -3.22 16.63
N LEU A 45 -4.61 -4.14 15.75
CA LEU A 45 -4.05 -3.82 14.43
C LEU A 45 -4.91 -4.45 13.34
N ALA A 46 -5.28 -3.65 12.35
CA ALA A 46 -5.77 -4.14 11.08
C ALA A 46 -4.63 -4.83 10.30
N GLN A 47 -4.97 -5.79 9.43
CA GLN A 47 -4.04 -6.36 8.47
C GLN A 47 -3.50 -5.25 7.55
N GLY A 48 -2.19 -5.23 7.29
CA GLY A 48 -1.58 -4.30 6.34
C GLY A 48 -0.30 -3.65 6.87
N VAL A 49 0.08 -2.53 6.27
CA VAL A 49 1.38 -1.88 6.50
C VAL A 49 1.26 -0.74 7.51
N TYR A 50 2.21 -0.67 8.44
CA TYR A 50 2.35 0.41 9.40
C TYR A 50 3.73 1.04 9.28
N ARG A 51 3.81 2.35 9.45
CA ARG A 51 5.10 2.99 9.74
C ARG A 51 5.59 2.43 11.08
N PHE A 52 6.83 1.97 11.11
CA PHE A 52 7.42 1.34 12.29
C PHE A 52 8.60 2.17 12.73
N GLU A 53 8.41 3.02 13.73
CA GLU A 53 9.42 3.97 14.19
C GLU A 53 9.96 3.54 15.55
N VAL A 54 11.26 3.29 15.62
CA VAL A 54 11.95 2.93 16.86
C VAL A 54 13.00 4.00 17.16
N SER A 55 12.86 4.66 18.29
CA SER A 55 13.90 5.50 18.86
C SER A 55 14.52 4.78 20.05
N TYR A 56 15.81 4.48 19.96
CA TYR A 56 16.53 3.76 21.01
C TYR A 56 17.74 4.57 21.47
N ARG A 57 17.97 4.61 22.79
CA ARG A 57 19.16 5.18 23.41
C ARG A 57 19.77 4.13 24.32
N ASN A 58 21.06 3.86 24.10
CA ASN A 58 21.85 3.00 24.98
C ASN A 58 21.92 3.56 26.40
N GLY A 59 21.97 2.65 27.37
CA GLY A 59 22.23 2.99 28.77
C GLY A 59 23.73 3.11 29.06
N ASP A 60 24.11 2.80 30.30
CA ASP A 60 25.48 2.94 30.80
C ASP A 60 26.47 1.95 30.17
N ALA A 61 25.97 0.89 29.52
CA ALA A 61 26.76 -0.11 28.80
C ALA A 61 26.01 -0.62 27.55
N PRO A 62 26.73 -1.16 26.54
CA PRO A 62 26.11 -1.83 25.41
C PRO A 62 25.25 -3.01 25.87
N ALA A 63 24.06 -3.14 25.29
CA ALA A 63 23.14 -4.22 25.57
C ALA A 63 22.31 -4.55 24.34
N ASP A 64 21.77 -5.78 24.31
CA ASP A 64 20.86 -6.19 23.26
C ASP A 64 19.54 -5.44 23.38
N LEU A 65 18.97 -5.09 22.22
CA LEU A 65 17.59 -4.64 22.09
C LEU A 65 16.77 -5.74 21.43
N ARG A 66 15.65 -6.12 22.05
CA ARG A 66 14.65 -6.99 21.43
C ARG A 66 13.29 -6.32 21.52
N ILE A 67 12.64 -6.18 20.37
CA ILE A 67 11.23 -5.81 20.29
C ILE A 67 10.47 -7.09 20.02
N LEU A 68 9.60 -7.44 20.93
CA LEU A 68 8.77 -8.64 20.85
C LEU A 68 7.37 -8.24 20.45
N TRP A 69 6.72 -9.10 19.68
CA TRP A 69 5.29 -9.05 19.45
C TRP A 69 4.65 -10.41 19.73
N GLN A 70 3.37 -10.40 20.07
CA GLN A 70 2.58 -11.60 20.27
C GLN A 70 1.21 -11.38 19.64
N PRO A 71 0.94 -11.97 18.46
CA PRO A 71 -0.41 -12.07 17.93
C PRO A 71 -1.33 -12.83 18.89
N ALA A 72 -2.64 -12.55 18.85
CA ALA A 72 -3.61 -13.23 19.70
C ALA A 72 -3.61 -14.75 19.47
N GLY A 73 -3.34 -15.53 20.53
CA GLY A 73 -3.29 -16.99 20.46
C GLY A 73 -1.93 -17.59 20.11
N ASP A 74 -0.95 -16.75 19.75
CA ASP A 74 0.43 -17.16 19.47
C ASP A 74 1.36 -16.93 20.67
N GLU A 75 2.58 -17.46 20.59
CA GLU A 75 3.65 -17.22 21.55
C GLU A 75 4.37 -15.88 21.28
N SER A 76 4.86 -15.24 22.35
CA SER A 76 5.66 -14.02 22.21
C SER A 76 7.00 -14.34 21.55
N ALA A 77 7.33 -13.60 20.49
CA ALA A 77 8.56 -13.76 19.73
C ALA A 77 9.11 -12.41 19.28
N PRO A 78 10.41 -12.31 18.96
CA PRO A 78 10.95 -11.13 18.27
C PRO A 78 10.14 -10.83 17.01
N VAL A 79 9.91 -9.53 16.74
CA VAL A 79 9.29 -9.11 15.48
C VAL A 79 10.13 -9.68 14.32
N PRO A 80 9.55 -10.53 13.46
CA PRO A 80 10.33 -11.25 12.47
C PRO A 80 10.84 -10.30 11.38
N ALA A 81 12.05 -10.55 10.88
CA ALA A 81 12.63 -9.76 9.79
C ALA A 81 11.75 -9.77 8.53
N THR A 82 11.00 -10.85 8.30
CA THR A 82 10.05 -10.96 7.18
C THR A 82 8.85 -10.04 7.29
N ALA A 83 8.55 -9.50 8.49
CA ALA A 83 7.52 -8.49 8.69
C ALA A 83 8.10 -7.05 8.66
N LEU A 84 9.43 -6.89 8.58
CA LEU A 84 10.10 -5.60 8.59
C LEU A 84 10.62 -5.26 7.19
N HIS A 85 10.23 -4.10 6.67
CA HIS A 85 10.56 -3.70 5.31
C HIS A 85 11.34 -2.39 5.25
N LEU A 86 12.39 -2.38 4.42
CA LEU A 86 13.11 -1.22 3.92
C LEU A 86 13.16 -1.29 2.37
N PRO A 87 12.97 -0.17 1.64
CA PRO A 87 12.62 1.16 2.13
C PRO A 87 11.23 1.20 2.80
N VAL A 88 10.92 2.30 3.49
CA VAL A 88 9.62 2.49 4.16
C VAL A 88 8.52 2.40 3.12
N LEU A 89 7.68 1.36 3.23
CA LEU A 89 6.48 1.19 2.43
C LEU A 89 5.49 2.32 2.74
N ALA A 90 4.83 2.82 1.70
CA ALA A 90 3.90 3.93 1.79
C ALA A 90 2.64 3.57 2.61
N ASN A 91 2.25 4.43 3.55
CA ASN A 91 1.02 4.30 4.33
C ASN A 91 -0.14 4.99 3.59
N MET A 92 -0.50 4.43 2.44
CA MET A 92 -1.53 4.92 1.52
C MET A 92 -2.75 4.00 1.53
N GLY A 93 -3.89 4.52 1.06
CA GLY A 93 -5.15 3.76 0.99
C GLY A 93 -6.11 4.12 2.12
N LEU A 94 -7.02 3.20 2.47
CA LEU A 94 -8.02 3.39 3.52
C LEU A 94 -8.07 2.19 4.47
N LEU A 95 -8.52 2.42 5.70
CA LEU A 95 -8.84 1.37 6.66
C LEU A 95 -10.24 0.82 6.35
N GLY A 96 -10.32 -0.42 5.89
CA GLY A 96 -11.57 -1.13 5.63
C GLY A 96 -11.98 -2.04 6.78
N ASP A 97 -13.19 -1.83 7.28
CA ASP A 97 -13.88 -2.69 8.24
C ASP A 97 -14.87 -3.59 7.51
N TYR A 98 -14.56 -4.89 7.45
CA TYR A 98 -15.35 -5.87 6.72
C TYR A 98 -16.28 -6.63 7.67
N THR A 99 -17.56 -6.72 7.33
CA THR A 99 -18.55 -7.49 8.10
C THR A 99 -19.34 -8.43 7.22
N GLU A 100 -19.80 -9.54 7.79
CA GLU A 100 -20.61 -10.55 7.11
C GLU A 100 -21.99 -9.98 6.73
N GLY A 101 -22.56 -10.45 5.63
CA GLY A 101 -23.92 -10.14 5.22
C GLY A 101 -24.02 -8.99 4.21
N ALA A 102 -25.16 -8.96 3.51
CA ALA A 102 -25.48 -7.95 2.50
C ALA A 102 -26.00 -6.61 3.08
N VAL A 103 -26.15 -6.53 4.40
CA VAL A 103 -26.62 -5.33 5.11
C VAL A 103 -25.77 -5.10 6.35
N ALA A 104 -25.63 -3.83 6.75
CA ALA A 104 -24.84 -3.45 7.92
C ALA A 104 -25.32 -4.15 9.20
N GLY A 105 -24.37 -4.50 10.07
CA GLY A 105 -24.63 -5.10 11.38
C GLY A 105 -24.40 -6.60 11.50
N GLY A 106 -23.80 -7.24 10.49
CA GLY A 106 -23.32 -8.62 10.62
C GLY A 106 -22.04 -8.76 11.44
N MET A 107 -21.55 -9.98 11.57
CA MET A 107 -20.35 -10.28 12.37
C MET A 107 -19.10 -9.68 11.71
N PRO A 108 -18.16 -9.10 12.49
CA PRO A 108 -16.88 -8.64 11.95
C PRO A 108 -16.10 -9.80 11.32
N LEU A 109 -15.66 -9.62 10.07
CA LEU A 109 -14.81 -10.58 9.36
C LEU A 109 -13.33 -10.26 9.57
N THR A 110 -12.93 -9.03 9.24
CA THR A 110 -11.54 -8.55 9.36
C THR A 110 -11.47 -7.03 9.25
N GLN A 111 -10.34 -6.47 9.67
CA GLN A 111 -9.98 -5.07 9.37
C GLN A 111 -8.72 -5.05 8.50
N ARG A 112 -8.69 -4.24 7.45
CA ARG A 112 -7.56 -4.19 6.52
C ARG A 112 -7.20 -2.75 6.17
N LYS A 113 -5.92 -2.44 6.06
CA LYS A 113 -5.46 -1.24 5.35
C LYS A 113 -5.36 -1.58 3.86
N ASP A 114 -6.42 -1.26 3.13
CA ASP A 114 -6.47 -1.53 1.69
C ASP A 114 -5.73 -0.44 0.93
N LEU A 115 -4.56 -0.81 0.41
CA LEU A 115 -3.72 0.07 -0.41
C LEU A 115 -4.38 0.42 -1.75
N ILE A 116 -5.25 -0.45 -2.27
CA ILE A 116 -6.02 -0.22 -3.48
C ILE A 116 -7.47 -0.55 -3.14
N ILE A 117 -8.35 0.43 -3.28
CA ILE A 117 -9.76 0.32 -2.93
C ILE A 117 -10.49 -0.47 -4.02
N GLY A 118 -11.34 -1.41 -3.62
CA GLY A 118 -12.10 -2.25 -4.54
C GLY A 118 -11.33 -3.45 -5.13
N LEU A 119 -10.12 -3.76 -4.65
CA LEU A 119 -9.47 -5.03 -5.00
C LEU A 119 -10.23 -6.23 -4.42
N ASP A 120 -10.11 -7.37 -5.10
CA ASP A 120 -10.57 -8.65 -4.58
C ASP A 120 -9.90 -8.94 -3.22
N THR A 121 -10.74 -9.23 -2.24
CA THR A 121 -10.34 -9.47 -0.86
C THR A 121 -10.16 -10.96 -0.55
N GLY A 122 -10.70 -11.84 -1.39
CA GLY A 122 -10.84 -13.28 -1.11
C GLY A 122 -11.81 -13.60 0.02
N LEU A 123 -12.60 -12.63 0.50
CA LEU A 123 -13.57 -12.83 1.57
C LEU A 123 -14.82 -13.57 1.07
N PRO A 124 -15.44 -14.41 1.91
CA PRO A 124 -16.68 -15.06 1.55
C PRO A 124 -17.80 -14.03 1.38
N GLN A 125 -18.55 -14.15 0.29
CA GLN A 125 -19.75 -13.36 0.07
C GLN A 125 -20.98 -14.00 0.76
N PRO A 126 -21.99 -13.20 1.14
CA PRO A 126 -22.02 -11.73 1.08
C PRO A 126 -21.24 -11.08 2.23
N PHE A 127 -20.62 -9.94 1.94
CA PHE A 127 -20.02 -9.06 2.95
C PHE A 127 -20.38 -7.60 2.64
N ASN A 128 -20.12 -6.72 3.58
CA ASN A 128 -20.11 -5.27 3.37
C ASN A 128 -18.83 -4.69 3.97
N VAL A 129 -18.42 -3.53 3.47
CA VAL A 129 -17.21 -2.84 3.91
C VAL A 129 -17.49 -1.37 4.19
N HIS A 130 -16.90 -0.89 5.27
CA HIS A 130 -16.78 0.54 5.59
C HIS A 130 -15.31 0.92 5.51
N TRP A 131 -14.94 1.68 4.48
CA TRP A 131 -13.61 2.27 4.39
C TRP A 131 -13.57 3.65 5.05
N GLN A 132 -12.52 3.90 5.83
CA GLN A 132 -12.28 5.14 6.56
C GLN A 132 -10.85 5.62 6.35
N GLY A 133 -10.68 6.94 6.32
CA GLY A 133 -9.36 7.56 6.27
C GLY A 133 -9.45 9.04 5.93
N LYS A 134 -8.39 9.56 5.28
CA LYS A 134 -8.37 10.93 4.78
C LYS A 134 -8.12 11.02 3.28
N LEU A 135 -8.76 12.00 2.65
CA LEU A 135 -8.52 12.47 1.29
C LEU A 135 -7.65 13.73 1.31
N GLY A 136 -6.50 13.69 0.64
CA GLY A 136 -5.57 14.81 0.55
C GLY A 136 -5.93 15.79 -0.57
N ILE A 137 -6.17 17.04 -0.22
CA ILE A 137 -6.53 18.13 -1.12
C ILE A 137 -5.42 19.17 -1.13
N ALA A 138 -4.66 19.25 -2.23
CA ALA A 138 -3.59 20.25 -2.39
C ALA A 138 -4.06 21.58 -2.98
N ARG A 139 -5.18 21.58 -3.73
CA ARG A 139 -5.73 22.76 -4.41
C ARG A 139 -7.16 22.99 -3.95
N ALA A 140 -7.46 24.17 -3.44
CA ALA A 140 -8.82 24.48 -3.00
C ALA A 140 -9.76 24.68 -4.20
N GLY A 141 -11.03 24.32 -4.01
CA GLY A 141 -12.08 24.54 -5.01
C GLY A 141 -13.19 23.52 -4.93
N GLU A 142 -14.09 23.57 -5.92
CA GLU A 142 -15.16 22.59 -6.06
C GLU A 142 -14.59 21.32 -6.72
N TYR A 143 -14.74 20.17 -6.09
CA TYR A 143 -14.38 18.86 -6.62
C TYR A 143 -15.65 18.13 -7.06
N LEU A 144 -15.56 17.40 -8.17
CA LEU A 144 -16.51 16.33 -8.46
C LEU A 144 -15.93 15.04 -7.91
N LEU A 145 -16.69 14.31 -7.08
CA LEU A 145 -16.34 12.97 -6.63
C LEU A 145 -17.41 11.99 -7.13
N GLY A 146 -17.00 10.81 -7.55
CA GLY A 146 -17.91 9.80 -8.07
C GLY A 146 -17.48 8.38 -7.72
N THR A 147 -18.40 7.45 -7.94
CA THR A 147 -18.16 6.01 -7.81
C THR A 147 -18.69 5.27 -9.02
N ILE A 148 -18.04 4.16 -9.36
CA ILE A 148 -18.59 3.09 -10.21
C ILE A 148 -18.58 1.84 -9.35
N SER A 149 -19.73 1.21 -9.16
CA SER A 149 -19.79 -0.03 -8.38
C SER A 149 -20.85 -1.01 -8.85
N ASP A 150 -20.57 -2.29 -8.66
CA ASP A 150 -21.48 -3.41 -8.92
C ASP A 150 -22.63 -3.53 -7.89
N GLY A 151 -22.59 -2.73 -6.83
CA GLY A 151 -23.54 -2.77 -5.73
C GLY A 151 -23.71 -1.41 -5.03
N PRO A 152 -24.65 -1.30 -4.07
CA PRO A 152 -24.98 -0.04 -3.43
C PRO A 152 -23.80 0.52 -2.61
N ASN A 153 -23.61 1.84 -2.68
CA ASN A 153 -22.55 2.55 -2.00
C ASN A 153 -22.96 3.95 -1.52
N GLN A 154 -22.23 4.45 -0.54
CA GLN A 154 -22.30 5.84 -0.11
C GLN A 154 -20.88 6.38 0.13
N LEU A 155 -20.57 7.53 -0.45
CA LEU A 155 -19.32 8.26 -0.23
C LEU A 155 -19.63 9.57 0.52
N THR A 156 -18.96 9.75 1.64
CA THR A 156 -19.11 10.90 2.53
C THR A 156 -17.76 11.56 2.71
N VAL A 157 -17.71 12.90 2.64
CA VAL A 157 -16.51 13.70 2.92
C VAL A 157 -16.84 14.73 3.99
N ASP A 158 -16.06 14.78 5.06
CA ASP A 158 -16.30 15.61 6.26
C ASP A 158 -17.75 15.50 6.80
N GLY A 159 -18.32 14.30 6.74
CA GLY A 159 -19.69 14.03 7.17
C GLY A 159 -20.78 14.46 6.17
N ALA A 160 -20.43 15.12 5.07
CA ALA A 160 -21.35 15.46 3.98
C ALA A 160 -21.43 14.32 2.97
N VAL A 161 -22.65 13.84 2.69
CA VAL A 161 -22.89 12.81 1.67
C VAL A 161 -22.69 13.42 0.29
N VAL A 162 -21.71 12.92 -0.45
CA VAL A 162 -21.40 13.37 -1.82
C VAL A 162 -22.00 12.42 -2.84
N VAL A 163 -21.92 11.11 -2.59
CA VAL A 163 -22.53 10.07 -3.43
C VAL A 163 -23.40 9.19 -2.55
N ASP A 164 -24.64 8.91 -2.98
CA ASP A 164 -25.49 7.88 -2.38
C ASP A 164 -26.22 7.12 -3.49
N SER A 165 -25.70 5.93 -3.81
CA SER A 165 -26.30 5.03 -4.82
C SER A 165 -27.25 4.01 -4.19
N ARG A 166 -27.46 4.05 -2.86
CA ARG A 166 -28.42 3.17 -2.17
C ARG A 166 -29.86 3.59 -2.44
N ALA A 167 -30.07 4.87 -2.79
CA ALA A 167 -31.38 5.44 -3.10
C ALA A 167 -31.84 5.00 -4.51
N GLY A 168 -32.45 3.81 -4.61
CA GLY A 168 -33.04 3.32 -5.87
C GLY A 168 -33.18 1.80 -6.01
N ALA A 169 -33.13 1.05 -4.91
CA ALA A 169 -32.95 -0.41 -4.84
C ALA A 169 -34.08 -1.29 -5.44
N ASP A 170 -34.99 -0.75 -6.26
CA ASP A 170 -36.00 -1.52 -6.99
C ASP A 170 -35.56 -1.94 -8.41
N GLU A 171 -34.41 -1.46 -8.90
CA GLU A 171 -33.82 -1.87 -10.19
C GLU A 171 -32.41 -2.43 -9.99
N GLU A 172 -32.09 -3.50 -10.70
CA GLU A 172 -30.81 -4.22 -10.71
C GLU A 172 -29.61 -3.26 -10.92
N VAL A 173 -28.90 -2.92 -9.83
CA VAL A 173 -27.83 -1.90 -9.82
C VAL A 173 -26.50 -2.50 -10.27
N ALA A 174 -26.42 -2.95 -11.53
CA ALA A 174 -25.16 -3.43 -12.07
C ALA A 174 -24.31 -2.25 -12.60
N ASN A 175 -23.16 -1.99 -11.96
CA ASN A 175 -22.12 -1.01 -12.36
C ASN A 175 -22.66 0.41 -12.56
N ALA A 176 -23.36 0.93 -11.54
CA ALA A 176 -23.96 2.25 -11.59
C ALA A 176 -22.94 3.35 -11.28
N TYR A 177 -22.78 4.28 -12.22
CA TYR A 177 -22.08 5.53 -11.99
C TYR A 177 -22.94 6.50 -11.17
N ALA A 178 -22.37 7.07 -10.11
CA ALA A 178 -22.96 8.14 -9.33
C ALA A 178 -21.89 9.18 -8.94
N GLU A 179 -22.29 10.45 -8.86
CA GLU A 179 -21.39 11.56 -8.60
C GLU A 179 -22.06 12.64 -7.74
N GLY A 180 -21.22 13.48 -7.12
CA GLY A 180 -21.64 14.71 -6.47
C GLY A 180 -20.54 15.76 -6.49
N LEU A 181 -20.94 17.01 -6.29
CA LEU A 181 -20.02 18.14 -6.15
C LEU A 181 -19.83 18.46 -4.67
N ILE A 182 -18.60 18.79 -4.30
CA ILE A 182 -18.26 19.26 -2.96
C ILE A 182 -17.15 20.30 -3.04
N TYR A 183 -17.28 21.39 -2.29
CA TYR A 183 -16.20 22.35 -2.13
C TYR A 183 -15.24 21.88 -1.03
N LEU A 184 -13.94 21.85 -1.32
CA LEU A 184 -12.88 21.43 -0.39
C LEU A 184 -11.78 22.50 -0.35
N ASP A 185 -11.31 22.79 0.85
CA ASP A 185 -10.14 23.64 1.07
C ASP A 185 -8.85 22.81 0.99
N ARG A 186 -7.69 23.46 0.93
CA ARG A 186 -6.41 22.76 0.99
C ARG A 186 -6.21 22.14 2.37
N SER A 187 -6.44 20.84 2.52
CA SER A 187 -6.29 20.09 3.77
C SER A 187 -6.30 18.58 3.54
N TRP A 188 -6.25 17.82 4.64
CA TRP A 188 -6.75 16.45 4.70
C TRP A 188 -8.20 16.46 5.18
N HIS A 189 -9.10 15.87 4.39
CA HIS A 189 -10.52 15.77 4.68
C HIS A 189 -10.88 14.35 5.10
N ALA A 190 -11.80 14.20 6.05
CA ALA A 190 -12.31 12.88 6.42
C ALA A 190 -13.05 12.26 5.23
N LEU A 191 -12.76 10.99 4.95
CA LEU A 191 -13.39 10.23 3.87
C LEU A 191 -13.96 8.92 4.45
N ASP A 192 -15.25 8.73 4.27
CA ASP A 192 -15.97 7.51 4.64
C ASP A 192 -16.68 6.94 3.41
N VAL A 193 -16.50 5.65 3.16
CA VAL A 193 -17.12 4.94 2.05
C VAL A 193 -17.78 3.66 2.56
N TYR A 194 -19.08 3.54 2.37
CA TYR A 194 -19.81 2.30 2.57
C TYR A 194 -20.06 1.63 1.23
N TYR A 195 -19.86 0.33 1.16
CA TYR A 195 -20.10 -0.46 -0.05
C TYR A 195 -20.55 -1.89 0.29
N THR A 196 -21.55 -2.35 -0.43
CA THR A 196 -22.02 -3.75 -0.40
C THR A 196 -21.92 -4.32 -1.81
N PRO A 197 -20.97 -5.24 -2.08
CA PRO A 197 -20.93 -5.98 -3.34
C PRO A 197 -22.22 -6.73 -3.64
N GLN A 198 -22.56 -6.87 -4.92
CA GLN A 198 -23.70 -7.69 -5.38
C GLN A 198 -23.33 -8.81 -6.36
N SER A 199 -22.09 -8.82 -6.87
CA SER A 199 -21.58 -9.86 -7.77
C SER A 199 -20.44 -10.66 -7.14
N GLU A 200 -20.20 -11.88 -7.63
CA GLU A 200 -19.09 -12.75 -7.18
C GLU A 200 -17.70 -12.18 -7.47
N ALA A 201 -17.60 -11.19 -8.37
CA ALA A 201 -16.39 -10.45 -8.70
C ALA A 201 -16.62 -8.93 -8.46
N PRO A 202 -16.56 -8.49 -7.18
CA PRO A 202 -16.84 -7.11 -6.81
C PRO A 202 -16.04 -6.10 -7.64
N ASP A 203 -16.71 -5.09 -8.20
CA ASP A 203 -16.07 -3.94 -8.86
C ASP A 203 -16.49 -2.68 -8.09
N PHE A 204 -15.51 -1.97 -7.54
CA PHE A 204 -15.71 -0.69 -6.89
C PHE A 204 -14.55 0.25 -7.22
N ARG A 205 -14.86 1.39 -7.84
CA ARG A 205 -13.89 2.40 -8.23
C ARG A 205 -14.32 3.78 -7.80
N MET A 206 -13.37 4.56 -7.30
CA MET A 206 -13.58 5.96 -6.95
C MET A 206 -13.06 6.85 -8.07
N LEU A 207 -13.83 7.86 -8.42
CA LEU A 207 -13.53 8.82 -9.45
C LEU A 207 -13.49 10.21 -8.86
N TRP A 208 -12.71 11.08 -9.46
CA TRP A 208 -12.70 12.49 -9.08
C TRP A 208 -12.34 13.40 -10.25
N GLN A 209 -12.72 14.67 -10.11
CA GLN A 209 -12.25 15.75 -10.94
C GLN A 209 -11.82 16.91 -10.02
N PRO A 210 -10.51 17.07 -9.81
CA PRO A 210 -9.98 18.26 -9.16
C PRO A 210 -10.29 19.52 -9.96
N PRO A 211 -10.47 20.67 -9.29
CA PRO A 211 -10.77 21.94 -9.95
C PRO A 211 -9.69 22.29 -10.95
N GLY A 212 -10.06 22.72 -12.16
CA GLY A 212 -9.11 23.02 -13.22
C GLY A 212 -8.46 21.81 -13.91
N SER A 213 -8.80 20.57 -13.55
CA SER A 213 -8.21 19.35 -14.13
C SER A 213 -9.20 18.50 -14.93
N SER A 214 -8.67 17.57 -15.72
CA SER A 214 -9.45 16.49 -16.33
C SER A 214 -9.95 15.50 -15.28
N PRO A 215 -11.12 14.87 -15.49
CA PRO A 215 -11.56 13.75 -14.65
C PRO A 215 -10.58 12.58 -14.69
N ALA A 216 -10.44 11.88 -13.57
CA ALA A 216 -9.56 10.72 -13.43
C ALA A 216 -10.10 9.74 -12.36
N GLU A 217 -9.45 8.59 -12.23
CA GLU A 217 -9.63 7.71 -11.08
C GLU A 217 -8.96 8.33 -9.84
N LEU A 218 -9.60 8.21 -8.68
CA LEU A 218 -9.05 8.61 -7.39
C LEU A 218 -8.19 7.46 -6.85
N THR A 219 -6.89 7.54 -7.12
CA THR A 219 -5.93 6.53 -6.66
C THR A 219 -5.56 6.72 -5.19
N SER A 220 -5.07 5.66 -4.54
CA SER A 220 -4.61 5.68 -3.15
C SER A 220 -3.45 6.63 -2.87
N PHE A 221 -2.78 7.16 -3.90
CA PHE A 221 -1.81 8.24 -3.75
C PHE A 221 -2.37 9.44 -2.98
N TYR A 222 -3.67 9.72 -3.12
CA TYR A 222 -4.37 10.82 -2.44
C TYR A 222 -5.08 10.39 -1.15
N LEU A 223 -4.92 9.14 -0.72
CA LEU A 223 -5.63 8.56 0.41
C LEU A 223 -4.64 8.13 1.49
N THR A 224 -5.03 8.29 2.75
CA THR A 224 -4.30 7.70 3.88
C THR A 224 -5.25 7.01 4.84
N PRO A 225 -4.88 5.84 5.40
CA PRO A 225 -5.75 5.07 6.29
C PRO A 225 -5.80 5.65 7.72
N VAL A 226 -5.18 6.81 7.96
CA VAL A 226 -5.22 7.51 9.24
C VAL A 226 -6.64 8.05 9.47
N THR A 227 -7.26 7.68 10.59
CA THR A 227 -8.62 8.12 10.96
C THR A 227 -8.62 9.34 11.89
N GLY A 228 -7.51 9.59 12.58
CA GLY A 228 -7.29 10.79 13.39
C GLY A 228 -7.02 12.05 12.55
N ASP A 229 -6.79 13.18 13.22
CA ASP A 229 -6.45 14.43 12.53
C ASP A 229 -5.06 14.36 11.90
N VAL A 230 -4.94 14.84 10.66
CA VAL A 230 -3.68 14.94 9.93
C VAL A 230 -3.45 16.40 9.58
N SER A 231 -2.47 17.04 10.22
CA SER A 231 -2.16 18.44 9.92
C SER A 231 -1.31 18.56 8.66
N LEU A 232 -1.43 19.68 7.94
CA LEU A 232 -0.59 19.98 6.77
C LEU A 232 0.91 20.01 7.10
N ALA A 233 1.26 20.33 8.35
CA ALA A 233 2.64 20.37 8.82
C ALA A 233 3.23 18.97 9.00
N ASP A 234 2.42 18.01 9.43
CA ASP A 234 2.82 16.62 9.63
C ASP A 234 2.87 15.87 8.29
N GLN A 235 1.89 16.12 7.42
CA GLN A 235 1.82 15.51 6.11
C GLN A 235 1.23 16.49 5.10
N SER A 236 2.03 16.88 4.10
CA SER A 236 1.50 17.63 2.97
C SER A 236 0.68 16.73 2.05
N PRO A 237 -0.53 17.14 1.62
CA PRO A 237 -1.28 16.44 0.60
C PRO A 237 -0.47 16.30 -0.69
N PRO A 238 -0.66 15.22 -1.46
CA PRO A 238 0.00 15.08 -2.74
C PRO A 238 -0.43 16.18 -3.71
N PRO A 239 0.45 16.59 -4.64
CA PRO A 239 0.15 17.67 -5.58
C PRO A 239 -1.09 17.33 -6.42
N ALA A 240 -1.95 18.33 -6.62
CA ALA A 240 -3.11 18.16 -7.48
C ALA A 240 -2.67 17.90 -8.93
N PRO A 241 -3.48 17.17 -9.73
CA PRO A 241 -3.26 17.07 -11.17
C PRO A 241 -3.13 18.45 -11.84
N PRO A 242 -2.40 18.54 -12.96
CA PRO A 242 -2.13 19.80 -13.61
C PRO A 242 -3.42 20.50 -14.08
N ILE A 243 -3.34 21.83 -14.13
CA ILE A 243 -4.42 22.66 -14.64
C ILE A 243 -4.40 22.60 -16.16
N ILE A 244 -5.54 22.27 -16.77
CA ILE A 244 -5.66 22.10 -18.22
C ILE A 244 -5.80 23.43 -18.97
N ASP A 245 -6.28 24.46 -18.29
CA ASP A 245 -6.44 25.81 -18.82
C ASP A 245 -6.12 26.83 -17.71
N PRO A 246 -5.05 27.66 -17.85
CA PRO A 246 -4.69 28.68 -16.86
C PRO A 246 -5.80 29.68 -16.53
N MET A 247 -6.82 29.83 -17.39
CA MET A 247 -7.99 30.68 -17.09
C MET A 247 -8.88 30.10 -15.98
N LEU A 248 -8.73 28.81 -15.67
CA LEU A 248 -9.47 28.14 -14.60
C LEU A 248 -8.87 28.42 -13.21
N GLY A 249 -7.61 28.85 -13.11
CA GLY A 249 -6.97 29.18 -11.85
C GLY A 249 -5.49 28.81 -11.77
N ASN A 250 -5.02 28.55 -10.55
CA ASN A 250 -3.64 28.20 -10.23
C ASN A 250 -3.60 27.06 -9.17
N ASP A 251 -2.40 26.69 -8.70
CA ASP A 251 -2.22 25.58 -7.77
C ASP A 251 -2.84 25.82 -6.38
N GLU A 252 -3.15 27.08 -6.01
CA GLU A 252 -3.83 27.41 -4.76
C GLU A 252 -5.35 27.25 -4.89
N PHE A 253 -5.92 27.72 -6.00
CA PHE A 253 -7.35 27.70 -6.26
C PHE A 253 -7.66 27.58 -7.75
N ALA A 254 -8.66 26.77 -8.09
CA ALA A 254 -9.20 26.72 -9.45
C ALA A 254 -10.72 26.48 -9.45
N LEU A 255 -11.34 26.75 -10.60
CA LEU A 255 -12.74 26.44 -10.87
C LEU A 255 -12.88 25.07 -11.53
N THR A 256 -13.92 24.32 -11.16
CA THR A 256 -14.31 23.10 -11.87
C THR A 256 -15.10 23.42 -13.11
N ARG A 257 -14.67 22.84 -14.23
CA ARG A 257 -15.47 22.79 -15.45
C ARG A 257 -16.01 21.37 -15.57
N ALA A 258 -17.31 21.21 -15.33
CA ALA A 258 -17.98 19.92 -15.48
C ALA A 258 -17.66 19.32 -16.85
N ALA A 259 -17.01 18.16 -16.85
CA ALA A 259 -16.64 17.46 -18.06
C ALA A 259 -17.63 16.30 -18.27
N SER A 260 -18.23 16.19 -19.46
CA SER A 260 -19.21 15.15 -19.79
C SER A 260 -18.56 13.80 -20.14
N VAL A 261 -17.49 13.41 -19.43
CA VAL A 261 -16.63 12.27 -19.77
C VAL A 261 -17.20 10.95 -19.24
N TRP A 262 -17.81 10.96 -18.06
CA TRP A 262 -18.38 9.77 -17.44
C TRP A 262 -19.86 9.64 -17.84
N GLN A 263 -20.20 8.58 -18.58
CA GLN A 263 -21.57 8.33 -19.03
C GLN A 263 -22.24 7.26 -18.17
N ARG A 264 -23.42 7.60 -17.63
CA ARG A 264 -24.31 6.67 -16.93
C ARG A 264 -24.63 5.47 -17.84
N GLY A 265 -24.29 4.26 -17.42
CA GLY A 265 -24.66 3.02 -18.11
C GLY A 265 -23.66 2.48 -19.13
N VAL A 266 -22.44 3.03 -19.24
CA VAL A 266 -21.34 2.29 -19.88
C VAL A 266 -20.91 1.19 -18.92
N ARG A 267 -21.53 0.01 -19.04
CA ARG A 267 -20.96 -1.20 -18.46
C ARG A 267 -19.59 -1.39 -19.10
N ILE A 268 -18.51 -1.28 -18.33
CA ILE A 268 -17.32 -2.04 -18.68
C ILE A 268 -17.76 -3.49 -18.50
N PRO A 269 -17.92 -4.27 -19.58
CA PRO A 269 -18.25 -5.67 -19.41
C PRO A 269 -17.19 -6.28 -18.49
N GLU A 270 -17.60 -7.16 -17.58
CA GLU A 270 -16.66 -8.06 -16.90
C GLU A 270 -15.67 -8.55 -17.94
N SER A 271 -14.38 -8.61 -17.61
CA SER A 271 -13.42 -9.10 -18.58
C SER A 271 -13.84 -10.53 -18.94
N GLY A 272 -14.49 -10.72 -20.09
CA GLY A 272 -14.75 -12.03 -20.68
C GLY A 272 -13.44 -12.69 -21.15
N LEU A 273 -12.31 -12.05 -20.88
CA LEU A 273 -11.01 -12.66 -20.85
C LEU A 273 -11.05 -13.68 -19.72
N GLU A 274 -11.05 -14.96 -20.08
CA GLU A 274 -10.68 -16.00 -19.12
C GLU A 274 -9.37 -15.56 -18.44
N PRO A 275 -9.27 -15.64 -17.10
CA PRO A 275 -8.01 -15.44 -16.42
C PRO A 275 -6.96 -16.25 -17.16
N LEU A 276 -5.87 -15.60 -17.58
CA LEU A 276 -4.78 -16.33 -18.22
C LEU A 276 -4.44 -17.50 -17.30
N PRO A 277 -4.51 -18.76 -17.76
CA PRO A 277 -4.17 -19.89 -16.93
C PRO A 277 -2.70 -19.72 -16.55
N LEU A 278 -2.46 -19.22 -15.33
CA LEU A 278 -1.13 -19.01 -14.80
C LEU A 278 -0.60 -20.38 -14.39
N GLU A 279 0.02 -21.07 -15.33
CA GLU A 279 0.83 -22.23 -15.02
C GLU A 279 2.16 -21.76 -14.45
N THR A 280 2.44 -22.15 -13.20
CA THR A 280 3.77 -21.96 -12.64
C THR A 280 4.71 -22.94 -13.34
N LEU A 281 5.55 -22.44 -14.26
CA LEU A 281 6.50 -23.27 -15.00
C LEU A 281 7.59 -23.85 -14.09
N TRP A 282 8.10 -23.04 -13.17
CA TRP A 282 9.05 -23.45 -12.13
C TRP A 282 9.13 -22.40 -11.02
N THR A 283 9.74 -22.79 -9.89
CA THR A 283 10.01 -21.91 -8.75
C THR A 283 11.45 -22.11 -8.28
N VAL A 284 12.15 -21.01 -8.03
CA VAL A 284 13.51 -20.99 -7.48
C VAL A 284 13.59 -20.04 -6.30
N GLY A 285 14.61 -20.18 -5.46
CA GLY A 285 14.67 -19.47 -4.18
C GLY A 285 14.21 -20.35 -3.04
N ASN A 286 15.10 -21.23 -2.54
CA ASN A 286 14.77 -22.24 -1.53
C ASN A 286 14.73 -21.68 -0.10
N GLY A 287 14.47 -20.38 0.06
CA GLY A 287 14.30 -19.69 1.34
C GLY A 287 15.20 -18.47 1.51
N CYS A 288 15.11 -17.89 2.70
CA CYS A 288 15.93 -16.75 3.10
C CYS A 288 17.36 -17.21 3.45
N GLY A 289 18.38 -16.47 3.00
CA GLY A 289 19.78 -16.76 3.33
C GLY A 289 20.77 -16.24 2.30
N ALA A 290 22.05 -16.56 2.50
CA ALA A 290 23.15 -16.09 1.66
C ALA A 290 23.78 -17.19 0.79
N SER A 291 23.30 -18.43 0.88
CA SER A 291 23.81 -19.54 0.06
C SER A 291 23.32 -19.41 -1.39
N GLU A 292 23.84 -20.26 -2.27
CA GLU A 292 23.34 -20.40 -3.64
C GLU A 292 21.83 -20.66 -3.63
N MET A 293 21.09 -19.91 -4.45
CA MET A 293 19.63 -20.01 -4.57
C MET A 293 18.85 -19.68 -3.28
N GLN A 294 19.50 -19.09 -2.28
CA GLN A 294 18.85 -18.39 -1.18
C GLN A 294 18.90 -16.88 -1.42
N PHE A 295 17.89 -16.15 -0.96
CA PHE A 295 17.80 -14.71 -1.17
C PHE A 295 17.67 -13.95 0.15
N ASN A 296 18.10 -12.69 0.14
CA ASN A 296 17.87 -11.75 1.22
C ASN A 296 17.44 -10.41 0.60
N ALA A 297 16.15 -10.11 0.70
CA ALA A 297 15.52 -8.95 0.05
C ALA A 297 15.90 -8.83 -1.45
N PRO A 298 15.48 -9.77 -2.32
CA PRO A 298 15.65 -9.60 -3.75
C PRO A 298 14.65 -8.55 -4.27
N HIS A 299 15.10 -7.59 -5.09
CA HIS A 299 14.28 -6.47 -5.55
C HIS A 299 13.99 -6.50 -7.06
N GLY A 300 15.04 -6.51 -7.88
CA GLY A 300 14.91 -6.41 -9.34
C GLY A 300 15.38 -7.67 -10.07
N LEU A 301 14.88 -7.86 -11.29
CA LEU A 301 15.28 -8.95 -12.17
C LEU A 301 15.28 -8.54 -13.64
N ALA A 302 16.13 -9.18 -14.42
CA ALA A 302 16.17 -9.00 -15.88
C ALA A 302 16.65 -10.26 -16.58
N PHE A 303 16.22 -10.44 -17.82
CA PHE A 303 16.78 -11.45 -18.70
C PHE A 303 17.97 -10.91 -19.49
N ASP A 304 18.91 -11.77 -19.89
CA ASP A 304 19.87 -11.42 -20.93
C ASP A 304 19.16 -11.17 -22.29
N GLY A 305 19.87 -10.57 -23.23
CA GLY A 305 19.30 -10.23 -24.55
C GLY A 305 18.83 -11.44 -25.37
N SER A 306 19.32 -12.66 -25.07
CA SER A 306 18.85 -13.92 -25.66
C SER A 306 17.69 -14.57 -24.90
N GLY A 307 17.34 -14.05 -23.73
CA GLY A 307 16.35 -14.64 -22.84
C GLY A 307 16.80 -15.93 -22.15
N SER A 308 18.06 -16.34 -22.28
CA SER A 308 18.60 -17.61 -21.74
C SER A 308 19.01 -17.57 -20.28
N ARG A 309 19.23 -16.38 -19.72
CA ARG A 309 19.67 -16.19 -18.33
C ARG A 309 18.79 -15.16 -17.63
N LEU A 310 18.47 -15.43 -16.37
CA LEU A 310 17.82 -14.52 -15.45
C LEU A 310 18.85 -13.97 -14.46
N TYR A 311 18.89 -12.66 -14.30
CA TYR A 311 19.66 -11.95 -13.30
C TYR A 311 18.72 -11.48 -12.21
N VAL A 312 19.09 -11.70 -10.95
CA VAL A 312 18.31 -11.26 -9.78
C VAL A 312 19.19 -10.42 -8.89
N ALA A 313 18.81 -9.16 -8.66
CA ALA A 313 19.45 -8.28 -7.70
C ALA A 313 19.06 -8.72 -6.28
N ASP A 314 20.01 -9.33 -5.56
CA ASP A 314 19.84 -9.90 -4.23
C ASP A 314 20.39 -8.91 -3.20
N SER A 315 19.62 -7.84 -2.97
CA SER A 315 20.07 -6.58 -2.37
C SER A 315 20.67 -6.77 -0.99
N GLY A 316 19.99 -7.51 -0.11
CA GLY A 316 20.46 -7.79 1.25
C GLY A 316 21.71 -8.68 1.30
N ASN A 317 22.03 -9.39 0.22
CA ASN A 317 23.28 -10.16 0.10
C ASN A 317 24.34 -9.42 -0.72
N ARG A 318 24.06 -8.20 -1.21
CA ARG A 318 24.99 -7.34 -1.97
C ARG A 318 25.58 -8.04 -3.20
N ARG A 319 24.73 -8.75 -3.94
CA ARG A 319 25.13 -9.54 -5.11
C ARG A 319 24.05 -9.56 -6.18
N VAL A 320 24.41 -10.06 -7.36
CA VAL A 320 23.46 -10.47 -8.39
C VAL A 320 23.59 -11.98 -8.59
N GLN A 321 22.50 -12.72 -8.46
CA GLN A 321 22.48 -14.16 -8.82
C GLN A 321 22.09 -14.33 -10.28
N VAL A 322 22.79 -15.22 -10.98
CA VAL A 322 22.54 -15.59 -12.36
C VAL A 322 21.96 -16.99 -12.39
N ILE A 323 20.80 -17.13 -13.02
CA ILE A 323 19.97 -18.34 -12.99
C ILE A 323 19.65 -18.72 -14.43
N ASP A 324 19.70 -20.01 -14.74
CA ASP A 324 19.27 -20.55 -16.02
C ASP A 324 17.73 -20.67 -16.07
N LEU A 325 17.15 -20.68 -17.28
CA LEU A 325 15.69 -20.73 -17.45
C LEU A 325 15.03 -22.05 -17.02
N ASP A 326 15.80 -23.08 -16.71
CA ASP A 326 15.31 -24.32 -16.10
C ASP A 326 15.30 -24.24 -14.56
N GLY A 327 15.63 -23.07 -14.01
CA GLY A 327 15.74 -22.81 -12.58
C GLY A 327 17.09 -23.21 -11.98
N GLY A 328 18.08 -23.59 -12.80
CA GLY A 328 19.42 -23.92 -12.34
C GLY A 328 20.22 -22.70 -11.87
N PHE A 329 20.96 -22.83 -10.75
CA PHE A 329 21.96 -21.83 -10.37
C PHE A 329 23.13 -21.85 -11.34
N ARG A 330 23.55 -20.67 -11.82
CA ARG A 330 24.68 -20.57 -12.73
C ARG A 330 25.90 -19.95 -12.07
N THR A 331 25.75 -18.75 -11.51
CA THR A 331 26.84 -18.04 -10.84
C THR A 331 26.33 -16.86 -10.02
N THR A 332 27.24 -16.17 -9.36
CA THR A 332 27.00 -14.90 -8.68
C THR A 332 27.98 -13.85 -9.20
N ILE A 333 27.46 -12.63 -9.42
CA ILE A 333 28.26 -11.43 -9.63
C ILE A 333 28.29 -10.66 -8.31
N SER A 334 29.49 -10.36 -7.82
CA SER A 334 29.69 -9.63 -6.57
C SER A 334 30.89 -8.72 -6.70
N ASP A 335 30.77 -7.51 -6.16
CA ASP A 335 31.87 -6.56 -6.04
C ASP A 335 31.81 -5.92 -4.65
N PRO A 336 32.96 -5.69 -3.97
CA PRO A 336 32.98 -4.98 -2.69
C PRO A 336 32.32 -3.59 -2.71
N ALA A 337 32.18 -2.96 -3.88
CA ALA A 337 31.50 -1.68 -4.07
C ALA A 337 29.96 -1.80 -4.05
N PHE A 338 29.40 -3.00 -4.15
CA PHE A 338 27.95 -3.20 -4.05
C PHE A 338 27.52 -3.02 -2.59
N ALA A 339 26.54 -2.15 -2.38
CA ALA A 339 26.01 -1.80 -1.08
C ALA A 339 24.53 -2.18 -0.97
N GLU A 340 23.72 -1.86 -1.98
CA GLU A 340 22.31 -2.27 -2.08
C GLU A 340 21.90 -2.35 -3.56
N PRO A 341 22.29 -3.42 -4.28
CA PRO A 341 21.89 -3.62 -5.67
C PRO A 341 20.38 -3.86 -5.77
N VAL A 342 19.61 -2.87 -6.23
CA VAL A 342 18.14 -2.91 -6.21
C VAL A 342 17.51 -3.31 -7.54
N ASP A 343 18.15 -2.98 -8.66
CA ASP A 343 17.59 -3.30 -9.97
C ASP A 343 18.67 -3.63 -11.00
N VAL A 344 18.32 -4.50 -11.95
CA VAL A 344 19.18 -4.94 -13.05
C VAL A 344 18.47 -4.75 -14.38
N ALA A 345 19.20 -4.31 -15.40
CA ALA A 345 18.70 -4.25 -16.77
C ALA A 345 19.76 -4.77 -17.73
N SER A 346 19.36 -5.51 -18.75
CA SER A 346 20.28 -5.93 -19.80
C SER A 346 20.58 -4.79 -20.77
N THR A 347 21.80 -4.81 -21.29
CA THR A 347 22.27 -3.86 -22.31
C THR A 347 22.29 -4.53 -23.69
N PRO A 348 22.13 -3.77 -24.79
CA PRO A 348 22.13 -4.34 -26.13
C PRO A 348 23.42 -5.08 -26.52
N ASP A 349 24.55 -4.76 -25.88
CA ASP A 349 25.83 -5.44 -26.09
C ASP A 349 26.03 -6.66 -25.19
N GLY A 350 24.99 -7.11 -24.48
CA GLY A 350 24.99 -8.35 -23.71
C GLY A 350 25.52 -8.23 -22.28
N GLY A 351 25.89 -7.03 -21.84
CA GLY A 351 26.21 -6.73 -20.43
C GLY A 351 24.97 -6.34 -19.61
N LEU A 352 25.19 -5.82 -18.41
CA LEU A 352 24.14 -5.38 -17.49
C LEU A 352 24.35 -3.94 -17.01
N LEU A 353 23.26 -3.27 -16.69
CA LEU A 353 23.22 -2.12 -15.79
C LEU A 353 22.71 -2.60 -14.43
N LEU A 354 23.37 -2.19 -13.36
CA LEU A 354 22.99 -2.48 -11.98
C LEU A 354 22.82 -1.17 -11.24
N LEU A 355 21.60 -0.87 -10.81
CA LEU A 355 21.31 0.27 -9.95
C LEU A 355 21.60 -0.11 -8.50
N ASP A 356 22.46 0.66 -7.83
CA ASP A 356 22.74 0.50 -6.40
C ASP A 356 22.17 1.68 -5.61
N ALA A 357 21.20 1.40 -4.74
CA ALA A 357 20.46 2.43 -4.02
C ALA A 357 21.28 3.11 -2.92
N VAL A 358 22.26 2.42 -2.33
CA VAL A 358 23.06 2.95 -1.21
C VAL A 358 24.38 3.52 -1.68
N ALA A 359 25.06 2.84 -2.60
CA ALA A 359 26.27 3.39 -3.19
C ALA A 359 25.93 4.62 -4.06
N GLY A 360 24.75 4.63 -4.69
CA GLY A 360 24.25 5.71 -5.53
C GLY A 360 24.57 5.66 -7.05
N PRO A 361 25.55 4.90 -7.58
CA PRO A 361 25.78 4.83 -9.02
C PRO A 361 24.93 3.75 -9.69
N ILE A 362 24.92 3.82 -11.02
CA ILE A 362 24.59 2.69 -11.89
C ILE A 362 25.92 2.06 -12.34
N TYR A 363 26.14 0.81 -11.98
CA TYR A 363 27.29 0.04 -12.48
C TYR A 363 26.97 -0.53 -13.85
N ARG A 364 27.93 -0.50 -14.77
CA ARG A 364 27.87 -1.24 -16.03
C ARG A 364 28.77 -2.45 -15.93
N ILE A 365 28.18 -3.64 -16.04
CA ILE A 365 28.83 -4.93 -15.88
C ILE A 365 28.97 -5.57 -17.28
N GLY A 366 30.13 -6.14 -17.58
CA GLY A 366 30.39 -6.74 -18.89
C GLY A 366 29.59 -8.03 -19.10
N ALA A 367 29.49 -8.49 -20.34
CA ALA A 367 28.84 -9.77 -20.65
C ALA A 367 29.53 -10.99 -19.99
N ASP A 368 30.82 -10.83 -19.65
CA ASP A 368 31.66 -11.85 -19.02
C ASP A 368 31.68 -11.77 -17.47
N GLY A 369 30.93 -10.83 -16.89
CA GLY A 369 30.98 -10.51 -15.45
C GLY A 369 32.01 -9.43 -15.17
#